data_AF-A0A534CKW0-F1
#
_entry.id   AF-A0A534CKW0-F1
#
_cell.length_a   1.000
_cell.length_b   1.000
_cell.length_c   1.000
_cell.angle_alpha   90.00
_cell.angle_beta   90.00
_cell.angle_gamma   90.00
#
_symmetry.space_group_name_H-M   'P 1'
#
loop_
_entity.id
_entity.type
_entity.pdbx_description
1 polymer ?
#
loop_
_entity_poly.entity_id
_entity_poly.type
_entity_poly.pdbx_seq_one_letter_code
_entity_poly.pdbx_strand_id
1 'polypeptide(L)'
;MTLPTLALENTRDPAAPAITLQLAAPRGSPNRHIAGAGALSTMLHLALLLTIGIASREATKPSSAPEVELSVELEDGRDTEHDRAGPLESSAAPAPKSTEELVAAVGGRRSSNLESPPAAAAPTAPPTQDDTPKAATPSDGPVPGDSAPVEAGVVTTFGVSDSDAAAPAEAGARAPRLAIAAPQQSMLTRWVMKAAQGLQDANLRQARLSLQHEGRQYIALLDRRPAADDMDIERVNVEIITEEHGRRLRTLLQMKRLAFSHFTQLVDRWDTTVQFHDDEIAGRFHSNSDILLGYDRLVAPRFLGKVTTAAGGFTIVNSRGRKAGDEIFRAGIETRAGRIALPAKFPPLAPHQGDENANVQSFPRGTRITFYSDGSYGWREIGSNAPERRQALSAVDYILGARNTIICVRGTVRGKVLVYSPERIVIEGNLIYAHDPRAALNADDYLGLLSSKDVEIARQEVTGRGDLEIHAAIYAGRRFTVTDEDAPNTGTLLIVGSLSAGSLSPTEPRYATRYEFDRRFEQTRPPGFPVTDRYEVDAWDTQWRQVDDDRLGADAETVPPPAE
;
A
#
# COMPACT_ATOMS: atom_id res chain seq x y z
N MET A 1 -56.88 -18.06 -38.14
CA MET A 1 -55.96 -18.71 -37.18
C MET A 1 -54.71 -19.10 -37.95
N THR A 2 -53.84 -18.13 -38.25
CA THR A 2 -52.61 -17.73 -37.51
C THR A 2 -51.38 -18.55 -37.91
N LEU A 3 -50.90 -18.17 -39.11
CA LEU A 3 -49.56 -18.13 -39.72
C LEU A 3 -48.45 -19.13 -39.36
N PRO A 4 -47.75 -19.64 -40.39
CA PRO A 4 -46.36 -20.02 -40.34
C PRO A 4 -45.43 -19.16 -41.23
N THR A 5 -44.15 -19.45 -41.08
CA THR A 5 -42.91 -18.83 -41.52
C THR A 5 -42.55 -19.03 -43.01
N LEU A 6 -41.56 -18.21 -43.44
CA LEU A 6 -40.52 -18.40 -44.47
C LEU A 6 -40.70 -17.73 -45.85
N ALA A 7 -39.55 -17.18 -46.27
CA ALA A 7 -39.30 -16.31 -47.41
C ALA A 7 -39.11 -17.08 -48.73
N LEU A 8 -39.52 -16.48 -49.85
CA LEU A 8 -38.69 -16.18 -51.02
C LEU A 8 -39.53 -15.58 -52.17
N GLU A 9 -38.81 -14.85 -53.02
CA GLU A 9 -39.09 -14.50 -54.41
C GLU A 9 -39.91 -13.25 -54.76
N ASN A 10 -39.12 -12.29 -55.25
CA ASN A 10 -39.44 -11.07 -55.94
C ASN A 10 -39.58 -11.36 -57.45
N THR A 11 -40.61 -10.83 -58.11
CA THR A 11 -40.67 -10.76 -59.58
C THR A 11 -41.07 -9.37 -60.07
N ARG A 12 -40.17 -8.83 -60.92
CA ARG A 12 -40.36 -7.93 -62.07
C ARG A 12 -40.52 -6.41 -61.85
N ASP A 13 -39.36 -5.77 -62.03
CA ASP A 13 -39.06 -4.48 -62.68
C ASP A 13 -39.66 -4.37 -64.11
N PRO A 14 -39.88 -3.18 -64.72
CA PRO A 14 -38.77 -2.47 -65.37
C PRO A 14 -38.87 -0.91 -65.54
N ALA A 15 -37.70 -0.25 -65.58
CA ALA A 15 -37.25 0.82 -66.52
C ALA A 15 -36.39 1.90 -65.78
N ALA A 16 -35.16 2.26 -66.14
CA ALA A 16 -34.29 2.03 -67.32
C ALA A 16 -32.79 2.37 -66.93
N PRO A 17 -31.82 2.45 -67.85
CA PRO A 17 -30.68 1.53 -67.98
C PRO A 17 -29.32 2.05 -67.46
N ALA A 18 -28.42 1.08 -67.24
CA ALA A 18 -27.00 1.26 -66.91
C ALA A 18 -26.13 1.47 -68.15
N ILE A 19 -25.06 2.27 -68.01
CA ILE A 19 -23.82 2.12 -68.80
C ILE A 19 -22.60 2.21 -67.88
N THR A 20 -21.81 1.15 -67.94
CA THR A 20 -20.52 0.85 -67.30
C THR A 20 -19.42 1.85 -67.64
N LEU A 21 -18.50 2.14 -66.70
CA LEU A 21 -17.13 2.54 -67.07
C LEU A 21 -16.08 2.19 -66.00
N GLN A 22 -15.08 1.45 -66.47
CA GLN A 22 -13.89 0.97 -65.78
C GLN A 22 -12.87 2.07 -65.45
N LEU A 23 -12.05 1.76 -64.45
CA LEU A 23 -10.77 2.35 -64.04
C LEU A 23 -9.95 3.04 -65.14
N ALA A 24 -9.49 4.27 -64.86
CA ALA A 24 -8.22 4.80 -65.31
C ALA A 24 -7.62 5.75 -64.25
N ALA A 25 -6.33 5.56 -63.99
CA ALA A 25 -5.52 6.23 -62.95
C ALA A 25 -5.16 7.70 -63.30
N PRO A 26 -4.65 8.48 -62.32
CA PRO A 26 -4.72 9.94 -62.31
C PRO A 26 -3.49 10.63 -62.93
N ARG A 27 -3.69 11.82 -63.49
CA ARG A 27 -2.62 12.81 -63.75
C ARG A 27 -3.05 14.16 -63.18
N GLY A 28 -2.25 14.68 -62.24
CA GLY A 28 -2.38 16.04 -61.71
C GLY A 28 -1.83 16.14 -60.29
N SER A 29 -0.60 16.64 -60.14
CA SER A 29 0.18 16.67 -58.89
C SER A 29 -0.22 17.83 -57.96
N PRO A 30 -0.45 17.56 -56.66
CA PRO A 30 -0.29 18.54 -55.60
C PRO A 30 0.71 18.00 -54.55
N ASN A 31 1.97 17.78 -54.90
CA ASN A 31 2.94 17.15 -53.99
C ASN A 31 4.30 17.87 -53.89
N ARG A 32 4.28 19.20 -53.83
CA ARG A 32 5.49 19.98 -53.48
C ARG A 32 5.51 20.47 -52.03
N HIS A 33 4.36 20.69 -51.40
CA HIS A 33 4.31 21.17 -50.01
C HIS A 33 4.42 20.05 -48.97
N ILE A 34 3.91 18.84 -49.26
CA ILE A 34 3.98 17.69 -48.35
C ILE A 34 5.39 17.06 -48.34
N ALA A 35 6.05 17.00 -49.50
CA ALA A 35 7.43 16.53 -49.59
C ALA A 35 8.42 17.49 -48.88
N GLY A 36 8.18 18.80 -48.94
CA GLY A 36 8.97 19.80 -48.22
C GLY A 36 8.83 19.70 -46.70
N ALA A 37 7.60 19.49 -46.20
CA ALA A 37 7.35 19.31 -44.77
C ALA A 37 7.97 18.01 -44.22
N GLY A 38 7.92 16.92 -45.00
CA GLY A 38 8.56 15.65 -44.64
C GLY A 38 10.08 15.76 -44.54
N ALA A 39 10.72 16.43 -45.50
CA ALA A 39 12.16 16.64 -45.51
C ALA A 39 12.66 17.56 -44.38
N LEU A 40 11.89 18.60 -44.04
CA LEU A 40 12.21 19.49 -42.92
C LEU A 40 12.10 18.76 -41.58
N SER A 41 11.06 17.93 -41.41
CA SER A 41 10.86 17.14 -40.20
C SER A 41 11.97 16.11 -39.99
N THR A 42 12.39 15.40 -41.04
CA THR A 42 13.50 14.44 -40.95
C THR A 42 14.84 15.13 -40.68
N MET A 43 15.11 16.29 -41.28
CA MET A 43 16.30 17.08 -40.94
C MET A 43 16.30 17.55 -39.49
N LEU A 44 15.15 18.01 -38.97
CA LEU A 44 15.04 18.47 -37.58
C LEU A 44 15.24 17.31 -36.59
N HIS A 45 14.69 16.13 -36.87
CA HIS A 45 14.89 14.94 -36.05
C HIS A 45 16.34 14.44 -36.12
N LEU A 46 16.98 14.49 -37.29
CA LEU A 46 18.37 14.09 -37.43
C LEU A 46 19.32 15.05 -36.68
N ALA A 47 19.04 16.35 -36.74
CA ALA A 47 19.79 17.36 -35.97
C ALA A 47 19.60 17.15 -34.46
N LEU A 48 18.37 16.88 -34.01
CA LEU A 48 18.07 16.58 -32.60
C LEU A 48 18.81 15.31 -32.14
N LEU A 49 18.77 14.24 -32.92
CA LEU A 49 19.48 13.00 -32.61
C LEU A 49 21.01 13.18 -32.62
N LEU A 50 21.56 14.03 -33.49
CA LEU A 50 22.98 14.38 -33.45
C LEU A 50 23.32 15.18 -32.20
N THR A 51 22.50 16.15 -31.80
CA THR A 51 22.72 16.92 -30.56
C THR A 51 22.63 16.05 -29.31
N ILE A 52 21.68 15.11 -29.26
CA ILE A 52 21.57 14.13 -28.16
C ILE A 52 22.76 13.18 -28.19
N GLY A 53 23.20 12.70 -29.36
CA GLY A 53 24.34 11.80 -29.50
C GLY A 53 25.68 12.44 -29.13
N ILE A 54 25.87 13.73 -29.41
CA ILE A 54 27.06 14.50 -29.02
C ILE A 54 27.03 14.78 -27.50
N ALA A 55 25.89 15.21 -26.95
CA ALA A 55 25.75 15.42 -25.50
C ALA A 55 25.91 14.11 -24.70
N SER A 56 25.50 12.97 -25.27
CA SER A 56 25.67 11.65 -24.63
C SER A 56 27.11 11.16 -24.63
N ARG A 57 27.97 11.60 -25.58
CA ARG A 57 29.40 11.26 -25.59
C ARG A 57 30.22 12.06 -24.58
N GLU A 58 29.78 13.25 -24.20
CA GLU A 58 30.40 14.02 -23.09
C GLU A 58 29.98 13.48 -21.71
N ALA A 59 28.82 12.83 -21.60
CA ALA A 59 28.31 12.24 -20.36
C ALA A 59 28.92 10.85 -20.01
N THR A 60 29.71 10.24 -20.91
CA THR A 60 30.37 8.93 -20.67
C THR A 60 31.84 9.05 -20.27
N LYS A 61 32.26 10.15 -19.61
CA LYS A 61 33.49 10.15 -18.82
C LYS A 61 33.23 9.43 -17.49
N PRO A 62 33.95 8.35 -17.14
CA PRO A 62 33.68 7.54 -15.96
C PRO A 62 34.12 8.15 -14.62
N SER A 63 34.21 9.49 -14.47
CA SER A 63 34.75 10.12 -13.26
C SER A 63 33.72 10.82 -12.36
N SER A 64 32.44 10.42 -12.40
CA SER A 64 31.40 11.07 -11.56
C SER A 64 30.35 10.10 -11.00
N ALA A 65 30.72 8.82 -10.83
CA ALA A 65 30.03 7.97 -9.88
C ALA A 65 30.79 8.10 -8.53
N PRO A 66 30.14 8.51 -7.42
CA PRO A 66 30.79 8.44 -6.12
C PRO A 66 31.08 6.97 -5.79
N GLU A 67 32.35 6.67 -5.55
CA GLU A 67 32.79 5.40 -4.99
C GLU A 67 32.23 5.30 -3.57
N VAL A 68 31.28 4.38 -3.36
CA VAL A 68 30.73 4.09 -2.04
C VAL A 68 31.61 3.01 -1.46
N GLU A 69 32.59 3.41 -0.65
CA GLU A 69 33.39 2.50 0.16
C GLU A 69 32.58 2.13 1.41
N LEU A 70 32.07 0.89 1.45
CA LEU A 70 31.32 0.34 2.56
C LEU A 70 32.27 -0.55 3.38
N SER A 71 32.85 -0.01 4.46
CA SER A 71 33.58 -0.82 5.43
C SER A 71 32.59 -1.39 6.46
N VAL A 72 32.42 -2.72 6.45
CA VAL A 72 31.69 -3.47 7.48
C VAL A 72 32.73 -4.13 8.37
N GLU A 73 32.90 -3.60 9.58
CA GLU A 73 33.76 -4.18 10.60
C GLU A 73 32.91 -5.13 11.46
N LEU A 74 33.17 -6.43 11.35
CA LEU A 74 32.59 -7.46 12.22
C LEU A 74 33.48 -7.59 13.46
N GLU A 75 32.93 -7.26 14.62
CA GLU A 75 33.60 -7.43 15.91
C GLU A 75 33.60 -8.93 16.28
N ASP A 76 34.78 -9.55 16.23
CA ASP A 76 34.98 -10.98 16.52
C ASP A 76 35.05 -11.17 18.05
N GLY A 77 33.88 -11.26 18.69
CA GLY A 77 33.73 -11.52 20.11
C GLY A 77 34.16 -12.95 20.45
N ARG A 78 35.30 -13.08 21.13
CA ARG A 78 35.77 -14.36 21.68
C ARG A 78 34.84 -14.80 22.82
N ASP A 79 34.07 -15.85 22.58
CA ASP A 79 33.33 -16.59 23.61
C ASP A 79 34.31 -17.27 24.59
N THR A 80 34.64 -16.61 25.69
CA THR A 80 35.33 -17.25 26.83
C THR A 80 34.33 -17.66 27.90
N GLU A 81 33.45 -18.59 27.58
CA GLU A 81 32.67 -19.27 28.62
C GLU A 81 32.16 -20.63 28.12
N HIS A 82 33.04 -21.64 28.02
CA HIS A 82 32.68 -23.07 28.11
C HIS A 82 33.97 -23.90 28.30
N ASP A 83 34.64 -23.71 29.43
CA ASP A 83 35.78 -24.54 29.83
C ASP A 83 35.62 -24.98 31.29
N ARG A 84 34.74 -25.97 31.52
CA ARG A 84 34.73 -26.87 32.70
C ARG A 84 33.60 -27.92 32.62
N ALA A 85 33.91 -29.08 32.04
CA ALA A 85 33.51 -30.40 32.56
C ALA A 85 34.16 -31.52 31.70
N GLY A 86 34.69 -32.54 32.36
CA GLY A 86 35.57 -33.60 31.82
C GLY A 86 34.91 -34.72 30.99
N PRO A 87 35.63 -35.85 30.76
CA PRO A 87 35.62 -36.53 29.46
C PRO A 87 34.81 -37.85 29.34
N LEU A 88 34.57 -38.21 28.07
CA LEU A 88 34.25 -39.52 27.45
C LEU A 88 32.80 -40.04 27.45
N GLU A 89 32.20 -40.15 26.25
CA GLU A 89 32.12 -41.42 25.50
C GLU A 89 31.72 -41.19 24.02
N SER A 90 32.24 -42.05 23.14
CA SER A 90 32.16 -41.99 21.68
C SER A 90 31.05 -42.90 21.14
N SER A 91 30.31 -42.49 20.10
CA SER A 91 29.97 -43.39 18.96
C SER A 91 29.32 -42.68 17.76
N ALA A 92 29.99 -42.85 16.61
CA ALA A 92 29.54 -43.02 15.22
C ALA A 92 28.76 -41.91 14.45
N ALA A 93 29.41 -41.46 13.37
CA ALA A 93 28.84 -40.70 12.23
C ALA A 93 28.19 -41.62 11.18
N PRO A 94 27.40 -41.05 10.25
CA PRO A 94 27.74 -41.22 8.84
C PRO A 94 27.69 -39.93 8.00
N ALA A 95 28.44 -40.00 6.90
CA ALA A 95 28.92 -38.95 5.99
C ALA A 95 27.88 -38.40 4.98
N PRO A 96 28.19 -37.28 4.26
CA PRO A 96 27.24 -36.50 3.48
C PRO A 96 27.17 -36.94 2.00
N LYS A 97 26.10 -36.56 1.29
CA LYS A 97 26.03 -36.62 -0.17
C LYS A 97 25.64 -35.28 -0.80
N SER A 98 26.32 -35.04 -1.91
CA SER A 98 26.48 -33.86 -2.75
C SER A 98 25.28 -33.57 -3.68
N THR A 99 25.30 -32.34 -4.20
CA THR A 99 24.38 -31.71 -5.16
C THR A 99 25.01 -31.70 -6.57
N GLU A 100 24.19 -31.93 -7.62
CA GLU A 100 24.23 -31.42 -9.02
C GLU A 100 23.31 -32.32 -9.88
N GLU A 101 22.14 -31.86 -10.36
CA GLU A 101 21.85 -31.11 -11.61
C GLU A 101 21.82 -31.98 -12.89
N LEU A 102 20.63 -32.19 -13.52
CA LEU A 102 20.32 -31.92 -14.96
C LEU A 102 18.88 -32.33 -15.38
N VAL A 103 18.07 -31.32 -15.71
CA VAL A 103 17.13 -31.08 -16.84
C VAL A 103 16.45 -32.23 -17.67
N ALA A 104 15.18 -31.94 -18.03
CA ALA A 104 14.31 -32.44 -19.14
C ALA A 104 13.42 -33.68 -18.84
N ALA A 105 12.14 -33.78 -19.25
CA ALA A 105 11.38 -33.13 -20.32
C ALA A 105 9.86 -33.11 -20.06
N VAL A 106 9.21 -32.15 -20.71
CA VAL A 106 7.76 -31.99 -20.89
C VAL A 106 7.22 -32.94 -21.98
N GLY A 107 6.01 -33.46 -21.76
CA GLY A 107 5.14 -34.07 -22.78
C GLY A 107 4.43 -35.30 -22.22
N GLY A 108 3.11 -35.47 -22.23
CA GLY A 108 2.01 -34.70 -22.77
C GLY A 108 0.72 -35.55 -22.64
N ARG A 109 -0.43 -34.88 -22.73
CA ARG A 109 -1.74 -35.39 -23.19
C ARG A 109 -2.45 -36.55 -22.46
N ARG A 110 -3.69 -36.17 -22.09
CA ARG A 110 -5.00 -36.79 -22.39
C ARG A 110 -5.56 -37.89 -21.48
N SER A 111 -6.83 -37.62 -21.13
CA SER A 111 -7.96 -38.56 -21.00
C SER A 111 -7.95 -39.44 -19.75
N SER A 112 -9.05 -39.75 -19.08
CA SER A 112 -10.49 -39.59 -19.36
C SER A 112 -11.28 -40.09 -18.14
N ASN A 113 -12.60 -39.89 -18.18
CA ASN A 113 -13.65 -40.64 -17.46
C ASN A 113 -14.10 -40.08 -16.11
N LEU A 114 -15.00 -39.09 -16.21
CA LEU A 114 -16.13 -38.97 -15.30
C LEU A 114 -17.21 -39.96 -15.75
N GLU A 115 -17.54 -40.89 -14.87
CA GLU A 115 -18.71 -41.76 -14.96
C GLU A 115 -19.68 -41.33 -13.86
N SER A 116 -20.82 -40.76 -14.26
CA SER A 116 -22.08 -40.74 -13.50
C SER A 116 -22.82 -42.07 -13.80
N PRO A 117 -23.86 -42.55 -13.05
CA PRO A 117 -24.97 -41.78 -12.43
C PRO A 117 -25.59 -42.52 -11.20
N PRO A 118 -26.91 -42.44 -10.82
CA PRO A 118 -27.99 -41.46 -11.05
C PRO A 118 -28.80 -40.99 -9.80
N ALA A 119 -29.57 -39.90 -10.00
CA ALA A 119 -30.97 -39.55 -9.64
C ALA A 119 -31.69 -40.23 -8.43
N ALA A 120 -32.65 -39.65 -7.69
CA ALA A 120 -33.58 -38.52 -7.85
C ALA A 120 -34.26 -38.21 -6.50
N ALA A 121 -34.77 -36.99 -6.29
CA ALA A 121 -36.13 -36.66 -5.80
C ALA A 121 -36.21 -35.29 -5.10
N ALA A 122 -37.20 -34.50 -5.51
CA ALA A 122 -37.74 -33.30 -4.86
C ALA A 122 -39.28 -33.38 -5.01
N PRO A 123 -40.11 -32.48 -4.46
CA PRO A 123 -40.03 -31.68 -3.22
C PRO A 123 -41.30 -31.87 -2.34
N THR A 124 -41.29 -31.42 -1.08
CA THR A 124 -42.55 -31.16 -0.35
C THR A 124 -42.38 -30.09 0.73
N ALA A 125 -43.27 -29.09 0.72
CA ALA A 125 -43.59 -28.14 1.79
C ALA A 125 -45.10 -27.80 1.64
N PRO A 126 -45.81 -27.15 2.59
CA PRO A 126 -45.53 -26.85 4.01
C PRO A 126 -46.71 -27.26 4.92
N PRO A 127 -46.77 -26.81 6.20
CA PRO A 127 -47.93 -26.00 6.55
C PRO A 127 -47.65 -24.76 7.43
N THR A 128 -48.63 -23.86 7.33
CA THR A 128 -48.84 -22.54 7.93
C THR A 128 -49.31 -22.58 9.38
N GLN A 129 -48.88 -21.60 10.20
CA GLN A 129 -49.62 -20.95 11.32
C GLN A 129 -48.75 -19.75 11.77
N ASP A 130 -49.08 -18.51 11.42
CA ASP A 130 -50.02 -17.58 12.09
C ASP A 130 -49.85 -17.51 13.61
N ASP A 131 -49.17 -16.45 14.08
CA ASP A 131 -49.62 -15.65 15.23
C ASP A 131 -49.00 -14.26 15.20
N THR A 132 -49.89 -13.26 15.11
CA THR A 132 -49.62 -11.82 15.21
C THR A 132 -50.04 -11.36 16.62
N PRO A 133 -49.39 -10.35 17.20
CA PRO A 133 -50.19 -9.25 17.74
C PRO A 133 -49.64 -7.84 17.42
N LYS A 134 -50.38 -7.15 16.55
CA LYS A 134 -51.02 -5.84 16.72
C LYS A 134 -50.38 -4.80 17.68
N ALA A 135 -49.84 -3.76 17.04
CA ALA A 135 -50.06 -2.31 17.23
C ALA A 135 -49.83 -1.62 18.60
N ALA A 136 -48.99 -0.58 18.57
CA ALA A 136 -49.34 0.75 19.06
C ALA A 136 -48.48 1.85 18.38
N THR A 137 -49.13 2.65 17.53
CA THR A 137 -48.78 4.04 17.24
C THR A 137 -49.75 4.92 18.05
N PRO A 138 -49.31 6.06 18.60
CA PRO A 138 -49.89 7.35 18.17
C PRO A 138 -48.80 8.46 18.18
N SER A 139 -48.90 9.66 17.60
CA SER A 139 -49.85 10.36 16.71
C SER A 139 -49.09 11.60 16.22
N ASP A 140 -49.49 12.09 15.06
CA ASP A 140 -49.02 13.33 14.44
C ASP A 140 -49.34 14.62 15.22
N GLY A 141 -48.44 15.59 15.06
CA GLY A 141 -48.75 17.00 14.73
C GLY A 141 -48.25 18.07 15.72
N PRO A 142 -47.96 19.34 15.30
CA PRO A 142 -47.65 19.84 13.95
C PRO A 142 -46.37 20.71 13.87
N VAL A 143 -45.87 20.86 12.65
CA VAL A 143 -44.88 21.87 12.16
C VAL A 143 -45.55 23.26 12.13
N PRO A 144 -44.86 24.37 12.50
CA PRO A 144 -44.19 25.22 11.49
C PRO A 144 -42.92 25.95 11.96
N GLY A 145 -42.00 26.23 11.04
CA GLY A 145 -40.98 27.26 11.28
C GLY A 145 -39.68 27.14 10.50
N ASP A 146 -39.77 27.41 9.20
CA ASP A 146 -38.74 27.92 8.29
C ASP A 146 -37.64 28.77 8.98
N SER A 147 -36.35 28.45 8.76
CA SER A 147 -35.21 29.39 8.65
C SER A 147 -33.86 28.64 8.60
N ALA A 148 -33.13 28.86 7.50
CA ALA A 148 -31.67 28.77 7.42
C ALA A 148 -31.16 30.03 6.68
N PRO A 149 -29.87 30.38 6.69
CA PRO A 149 -28.80 30.09 7.66
C PRO A 149 -28.17 31.39 8.19
N VAL A 150 -27.54 31.35 9.38
CA VAL A 150 -26.66 32.45 9.84
C VAL A 150 -25.26 31.90 10.00
N GLU A 151 -24.33 32.45 9.20
CA GLU A 151 -22.90 32.35 9.37
C GLU A 151 -22.50 32.81 10.78
N ALA A 152 -21.76 31.97 11.51
CA ALA A 152 -21.01 32.39 12.68
C ALA A 152 -19.54 32.05 12.47
N GLY A 153 -18.76 33.09 12.18
CA GLY A 153 -17.30 33.03 12.12
C GLY A 153 -16.72 32.62 13.48
N VAL A 154 -15.84 31.63 13.45
CA VAL A 154 -15.01 31.27 14.60
C VAL A 154 -13.86 32.26 14.67
N VAL A 155 -13.99 33.24 15.56
CA VAL A 155 -12.92 34.14 15.97
C VAL A 155 -12.11 33.48 17.06
N THR A 156 -10.80 33.37 16.80
CA THR A 156 -9.74 33.01 17.75
C THR A 156 -9.67 34.02 18.89
N THR A 157 -9.91 33.58 20.12
CA THR A 157 -9.57 34.36 21.33
C THR A 157 -8.30 33.80 21.96
N PHE A 158 -7.19 34.52 21.77
CA PHE A 158 -5.98 34.39 22.58
C PHE A 158 -6.26 35.02 23.95
N GLY A 159 -6.27 34.19 25.00
CA GLY A 159 -6.29 34.64 26.39
C GLY A 159 -4.88 35.02 26.83
N VAL A 160 -4.67 36.31 27.05
CA VAL A 160 -3.55 36.87 27.82
C VAL A 160 -3.77 36.51 29.29
N SER A 161 -2.77 35.88 29.91
CA SER A 161 -2.61 35.87 31.37
C SER A 161 -1.18 36.27 31.69
N ASP A 162 -1.05 37.50 32.19
CA ASP A 162 0.13 37.99 32.90
C ASP A 162 0.30 37.22 34.21
N SER A 163 1.47 36.63 34.39
CA SER A 163 1.98 36.31 35.72
C SER A 163 3.49 36.44 35.67
N ASP A 164 3.89 37.63 36.08
CA ASP A 164 5.25 38.10 36.32
C ASP A 164 5.87 37.26 37.45
N ALA A 165 6.82 36.40 37.10
CA ALA A 165 7.65 35.69 38.05
C ALA A 165 9.10 35.73 37.56
N ALA A 166 9.93 36.35 38.40
CA ALA A 166 11.31 36.73 38.15
C ALA A 166 12.19 35.60 37.57
N ALA A 167 12.96 35.97 36.56
CA ALA A 167 14.01 35.17 35.95
C ALA A 167 15.16 34.85 36.92
N PRO A 168 15.75 33.65 36.84
CA PRO A 168 17.18 33.47 36.92
C PRO A 168 17.76 33.51 35.50
N ALA A 169 18.58 34.54 35.26
CA ALA A 169 19.40 34.66 34.06
C ALA A 169 20.52 33.62 34.07
N GLU A 170 20.37 32.54 33.30
CA GLU A 170 21.48 31.86 32.63
C GLU A 170 21.11 31.69 31.16
N ALA A 171 21.22 32.80 30.43
CA ALA A 171 21.26 32.78 28.97
C ALA A 171 22.62 32.20 28.55
N GLY A 172 22.73 30.87 28.56
CA GLY A 172 23.78 30.19 27.81
C GLY A 172 23.67 30.63 26.34
N ALA A 173 24.74 31.23 25.81
CA ALA A 173 24.80 31.70 24.43
C ALA A 173 24.32 30.58 23.48
N ARG A 174 23.18 30.80 22.82
CA ARG A 174 22.66 29.84 21.83
C ARG A 174 23.67 29.80 20.68
N ALA A 175 24.36 28.67 20.52
CA ALA A 175 25.31 28.46 19.43
C ALA A 175 24.69 28.86 18.08
N PRO A 176 25.47 29.46 17.16
CA PRO A 176 24.96 29.92 15.88
C PRO A 176 24.34 28.75 15.10
N ARG A 177 23.12 28.95 14.61
CA ARG A 177 22.37 27.96 13.81
C ARG A 177 22.39 28.37 12.34
N LEU A 178 22.92 27.51 11.48
CA LEU A 178 23.00 27.75 10.03
C LEU A 178 21.96 26.88 9.32
N ALA A 179 21.05 27.48 8.55
CA ALA A 179 20.03 26.72 7.83
C ALA A 179 20.65 25.80 6.76
N ILE A 180 20.15 24.57 6.66
CA ILE A 180 20.56 23.62 5.62
C ILE A 180 19.82 23.96 4.32
N ALA A 181 20.53 24.16 3.21
CA ALA A 181 19.89 24.51 1.93
C ALA A 181 19.05 23.35 1.37
N ALA A 182 17.92 23.64 0.70
CA ALA A 182 17.00 22.60 0.20
C ALA A 182 17.65 21.54 -0.73
N PRO A 183 18.59 21.88 -1.64
CA PRO A 183 19.32 20.88 -2.42
C PRO A 183 20.18 19.96 -1.55
N GLN A 184 20.88 20.54 -0.57
CA GLN A 184 21.67 19.80 0.42
C GLN A 184 20.76 18.90 1.25
N GLN A 185 19.59 19.39 1.65
CA GLN A 185 18.62 18.58 2.38
C GLN A 185 18.20 17.34 1.58
N SER A 186 17.80 17.54 0.32
CA SER A 186 17.37 16.47 -0.57
C SER A 186 18.49 15.45 -0.87
N MET A 187 19.75 15.89 -0.91
CA MET A 187 20.92 15.02 -1.05
C MET A 187 21.12 14.17 0.22
N LEU A 188 21.17 14.81 1.39
CA LEU A 188 21.39 14.13 2.67
C LEU A 188 20.27 13.13 2.97
N THR A 189 19.01 13.51 2.77
CA THR A 189 17.86 12.62 2.97
C THR A 189 17.96 11.37 2.10
N ARG A 190 18.25 11.51 0.80
CA ARG A 190 18.40 10.34 -0.10
C ARG A 190 19.55 9.43 0.33
N TRP A 191 20.68 10.01 0.75
CA TRP A 191 21.83 9.26 1.20
C TRP A 191 21.52 8.43 2.47
N VAL A 192 20.97 9.06 3.50
CA VAL A 192 20.69 8.37 4.78
C VAL A 192 19.51 7.40 4.69
N MET A 193 18.51 7.67 3.85
CA MET A 193 17.43 6.71 3.57
C MET A 193 17.96 5.43 2.91
N LYS A 194 18.83 5.56 1.90
CA LYS A 194 19.44 4.40 1.23
C LYS A 194 20.27 3.57 2.23
N ALA A 195 20.98 4.24 3.13
CA ALA A 195 21.76 3.55 4.15
C ALA A 195 20.90 2.89 5.24
N ALA A 196 19.79 3.51 5.65
CA ALA A 196 18.84 2.87 6.56
C ALA A 196 18.23 1.60 5.98
N GLN A 197 17.93 1.58 4.68
CA GLN A 197 17.52 0.37 3.97
C GLN A 197 18.63 -0.71 4.01
N GLY A 198 19.87 -0.35 3.68
CA GLY A 198 21.00 -1.29 3.75
C GLY A 198 21.26 -1.85 5.17
N LEU A 199 21.09 -1.02 6.20
CA LEU A 199 21.19 -1.43 7.60
C LEU A 199 20.11 -2.46 7.97
N GLN A 200 18.88 -2.26 7.48
CA GLN A 200 17.78 -3.20 7.66
C GLN A 200 18.01 -4.52 6.92
N ASP A 201 18.52 -4.47 5.68
CA ASP A 201 18.80 -5.67 4.88
C ASP A 201 19.91 -6.53 5.49
N ALA A 202 20.93 -5.89 6.06
CA ALA A 202 22.02 -6.56 6.79
C ALA A 202 21.65 -6.95 8.24
N ASN A 203 20.43 -6.62 8.70
CA ASN A 203 19.98 -6.78 10.08
C ASN A 203 20.92 -6.16 11.14
N LEU A 204 21.57 -5.05 10.80
CA LEU A 204 22.45 -4.31 11.69
C LEU A 204 21.65 -3.30 12.52
N ARG A 205 22.22 -2.88 13.66
CA ARG A 205 21.62 -1.86 14.54
C ARG A 205 22.22 -0.48 14.32
N GLN A 206 23.48 -0.41 13.93
CA GLN A 206 24.20 0.85 13.80
C GLN A 206 25.04 0.85 12.53
N ALA A 207 25.25 2.05 11.97
CA ALA A 207 26.19 2.26 10.88
C ALA A 207 26.83 3.64 10.98
N ARG A 208 28.09 3.70 10.57
CA ARG A 208 28.81 4.96 10.31
C ARG A 208 29.05 5.07 8.82
N LEU A 209 28.68 6.20 8.24
CA LEU A 209 28.78 6.44 6.81
C LEU A 209 29.62 7.70 6.58
N SER A 210 30.33 7.74 5.45
CA SER A 210 31.03 8.92 4.96
C SER A 210 30.55 9.26 3.55
N LEU A 211 30.36 10.54 3.25
CA LEU A 211 30.01 11.03 1.92
C LEU A 211 30.81 12.30 1.64
N GLN A 212 31.51 12.33 0.50
CA GLN A 212 32.06 13.57 -0.04
C GLN A 212 31.11 14.17 -1.07
N HIS A 213 30.79 15.46 -0.92
CA HIS A 213 29.97 16.19 -1.87
C HIS A 213 30.36 17.68 -1.89
N GLU A 214 30.62 18.23 -3.08
CA GLU A 214 31.04 19.63 -3.28
C GLU A 214 32.24 20.04 -2.41
N GLY A 215 33.23 19.14 -2.26
CA GLY A 215 34.43 19.39 -1.46
C GLY A 215 34.21 19.37 0.05
N ARG A 216 33.01 19.00 0.52
CA ARG A 216 32.68 18.83 1.94
C ARG A 216 32.52 17.34 2.26
N GLN A 217 33.05 16.93 3.42
CA GLN A 217 32.83 15.60 3.97
C GLN A 217 31.66 15.62 4.96
N TYR A 218 30.75 14.69 4.79
CA TYR A 218 29.65 14.41 5.71
C TYR A 218 29.86 13.04 6.33
N ILE A 219 29.59 12.95 7.63
CA ILE A 219 29.62 11.70 8.39
C ILE A 219 28.25 11.51 9.00
N ALA A 220 27.63 10.36 8.77
CA ALA A 220 26.34 10.03 9.36
C ALA A 220 26.47 8.84 10.32
N LEU A 221 25.94 8.98 11.52
CA LEU A 221 25.80 7.93 12.52
C LEU A 221 24.33 7.54 12.59
N LEU A 222 24.03 6.29 12.25
CA LEU A 222 22.67 5.75 12.24
C LEU A 222 22.52 4.81 13.44
N ASP A 223 21.44 4.99 14.20
CA ASP A 223 21.01 4.08 15.27
C ASP A 223 19.57 3.61 14.99
N ARG A 224 19.44 2.34 14.61
CA ARG A 224 18.16 1.69 14.31
C ARG A 224 17.52 1.19 15.59
N ARG A 225 16.27 1.61 15.78
CA ARG A 225 15.36 1.25 16.86
C ARG A 225 14.21 0.43 16.26
N PRO A 226 14.29 -0.90 16.22
CA PRO A 226 13.16 -1.76 15.86
C PRO A 226 11.94 -1.46 16.71
N ALA A 227 10.77 -1.76 16.16
CA ALA A 227 9.49 -1.64 16.84
C ALA A 227 9.54 -2.40 18.19
N ALA A 228 9.02 -1.77 19.25
CA ALA A 228 8.98 -2.36 20.58
C ALA A 228 7.97 -3.52 20.67
N ASP A 229 6.91 -3.47 19.86
CA ASP A 229 5.86 -4.48 19.78
C ASP A 229 5.30 -4.62 18.34
N ASP A 230 4.27 -5.44 18.18
CA ASP A 230 3.67 -5.77 16.89
C ASP A 230 2.82 -4.63 16.28
N MET A 231 2.55 -3.58 17.05
CA MET A 231 1.79 -2.38 16.65
C MET A 231 2.67 -1.12 16.54
N ASP A 232 3.87 -1.14 17.10
CA ASP A 232 4.83 -0.03 17.04
C ASP A 232 5.53 0.06 15.65
N ILE A 233 6.16 1.20 15.40
CA ILE A 233 6.83 1.56 14.15
C ILE A 233 8.35 1.65 14.39
N GLU A 234 9.12 0.94 13.59
CA GLU A 234 10.58 1.03 13.61
C GLU A 234 11.06 2.45 13.24
N ARG A 235 12.05 2.94 13.99
CA ARG A 235 12.67 4.25 13.80
C ARG A 235 14.17 4.15 13.59
N VAL A 236 14.74 5.13 12.92
CA VAL A 236 16.20 5.31 12.78
C VAL A 236 16.54 6.72 13.19
N ASN A 237 17.37 6.86 14.22
CA ASN A 237 17.95 8.13 14.60
C ASN A 237 19.23 8.33 13.80
N VAL A 238 19.39 9.51 13.22
CA VAL A 238 20.54 9.85 12.39
C VAL A 238 21.16 11.14 12.90
N GLU A 239 22.43 11.06 13.26
CA GLU A 239 23.26 12.24 13.49
C GLU A 239 24.14 12.45 12.26
N ILE A 240 24.07 13.63 11.65
CA ILE A 240 24.93 14.01 10.53
C ILE A 240 25.87 15.10 11.01
N ILE A 241 27.15 14.89 10.76
CA ILE A 241 28.26 15.77 11.13
C ILE A 241 28.97 16.20 9.85
N THR A 242 29.37 17.46 9.77
CA THR A 242 30.24 17.98 8.71
C THR A 242 31.18 19.03 9.27
N GLU A 243 32.19 19.41 8.50
CA GLU A 243 33.09 20.50 8.83
C GLU A 243 33.01 21.59 7.76
N GLU A 244 32.84 22.82 8.19
CA GLU A 244 32.76 23.99 7.31
C GLU A 244 33.56 25.14 7.93
N HIS A 245 34.59 25.63 7.20
CA HIS A 245 35.48 26.70 7.63
C HIS A 245 36.13 26.46 9.02
N GLY A 246 36.57 25.23 9.29
CA GLY A 246 37.17 24.84 10.58
C GLY A 246 36.17 24.70 11.73
N ARG A 247 34.86 24.74 11.44
CA ARG A 247 33.79 24.54 12.42
C ARG A 247 33.12 23.21 12.18
N ARG A 248 33.01 22.42 13.24
CA ARG A 248 32.23 21.18 13.23
C ARG A 248 30.75 21.49 13.42
N LEU A 249 29.95 21.05 12.48
CA LEU A 249 28.51 21.26 12.42
C LEU A 249 27.80 19.92 12.60
N ARG A 250 26.69 19.91 13.34
CA ARG A 250 25.81 18.74 13.47
C ARG A 250 24.36 19.06 13.14
N THR A 251 23.64 18.05 12.67
CA THR A 251 22.18 18.04 12.57
C THR A 251 21.64 16.67 12.99
N LEU A 252 20.42 16.66 13.52
CA LEU A 252 19.72 15.44 13.92
C LEU A 252 18.49 15.23 13.05
N LEU A 253 18.33 14.01 12.57
CA LEU A 253 17.22 13.54 11.75
C LEU A 253 16.67 12.26 12.39
N GLN A 254 15.35 12.11 12.40
CA GLN A 254 14.69 10.86 12.71
C GLN A 254 13.92 10.41 11.49
N MET A 255 14.06 9.12 11.17
CA MET A 255 13.30 8.45 10.13
C MET A 255 12.41 7.39 10.74
N LYS A 256 11.27 7.11 10.11
CA LYS A 256 10.40 5.99 10.44
C LYS A 256 10.29 5.04 9.26
N ARG A 257 10.22 3.74 9.55
CA ARG A 257 9.96 2.71 8.55
C ARG A 257 8.47 2.69 8.24
N LEU A 258 8.11 2.83 6.98
CA LEU A 258 6.71 2.83 6.58
C LEU A 258 6.11 1.42 6.65
N ALA A 259 5.03 1.27 7.40
CA ALA A 259 4.13 0.13 7.30
C ALA A 259 3.26 0.18 6.03
N PHE A 260 2.79 -0.97 5.52
CA PHE A 260 1.81 -0.98 4.42
C PHE A 260 0.52 -0.26 4.80
N SER A 261 0.19 -0.23 6.09
CA SER A 261 -0.96 0.51 6.62
C SER A 261 -0.83 2.03 6.52
N HIS A 262 0.36 2.59 6.22
CA HIS A 262 0.51 4.02 5.99
C HIS A 262 -0.01 4.46 4.61
N PHE A 263 -0.23 3.53 3.69
CA PHE A 263 -0.74 3.85 2.36
C PHE A 263 -2.25 3.66 2.35
N THR A 264 -3.00 4.74 2.16
CA THR A 264 -4.44 4.63 1.85
C THR A 264 -4.67 3.62 0.75
N GLN A 265 -3.82 3.68 -0.29
CA GLN A 265 -3.74 2.64 -1.29
C GLN A 265 -2.32 2.41 -1.81
N LEU A 266 -1.92 1.15 -1.90
CA LEU A 266 -0.70 0.71 -2.57
C LEU A 266 -1.01 -0.44 -3.52
N VAL A 267 -0.65 -0.31 -4.78
CA VAL A 267 -0.85 -1.37 -5.79
C VAL A 267 0.47 -1.75 -6.45
N ASP A 268 0.79 -3.04 -6.48
CA ASP A 268 1.99 -3.51 -7.16
C ASP A 268 1.82 -3.43 -8.69
N ARG A 269 0.85 -4.17 -9.22
CA ARG A 269 0.58 -4.25 -10.66
C ARG A 269 -0.88 -4.00 -10.96
N TRP A 270 -1.16 -2.91 -11.68
CA TRP A 270 -2.48 -2.66 -12.24
C TRP A 270 -2.83 -3.73 -13.28
N ASP A 271 -4.04 -4.28 -13.16
CA ASP A 271 -4.67 -5.01 -14.23
C ASP A 271 -5.03 -4.02 -15.34
N THR A 272 -4.80 -4.37 -16.60
CA THR A 272 -5.07 -3.50 -17.75
C THR A 272 -6.55 -3.14 -17.91
N THR A 273 -7.43 -3.89 -17.24
CA THR A 273 -8.88 -3.66 -17.22
C THR A 273 -9.33 -2.75 -16.10
N VAL A 274 -8.45 -2.43 -15.14
CA VAL A 274 -8.76 -1.57 -14.00
C VAL A 274 -8.29 -0.16 -14.28
N GLN A 275 -9.21 0.79 -14.27
CA GLN A 275 -8.92 2.22 -14.34
C GLN A 275 -9.62 2.91 -13.18
N PHE A 276 -9.04 4.00 -12.69
CA PHE A 276 -9.75 4.91 -11.80
C PHE A 276 -10.70 5.79 -12.60
N HIS A 277 -11.92 5.97 -12.13
CA HIS A 277 -12.92 6.80 -12.80
C HIS A 277 -13.70 7.71 -11.85
N ASP A 278 -14.63 7.19 -11.03
CA ASP A 278 -15.37 7.98 -10.03
C ASP A 278 -14.76 7.86 -8.62
N ASP A 279 -13.52 7.38 -8.54
CA ASP A 279 -12.88 7.06 -7.27
C ASP A 279 -12.37 8.31 -6.54
N GLU A 280 -12.55 8.31 -5.22
CA GLU A 280 -11.95 9.32 -4.34
C GLU A 280 -10.98 8.67 -3.35
N ILE A 281 -9.74 9.15 -3.31
CA ILE A 281 -8.67 8.61 -2.47
C ILE A 281 -8.10 9.72 -1.61
N ALA A 282 -8.35 9.64 -0.31
CA ALA A 282 -7.91 10.59 0.70
C ALA A 282 -6.74 10.02 1.52
N GLY A 283 -5.51 10.27 1.05
CA GLY A 283 -4.27 10.01 1.77
C GLY A 283 -3.16 9.52 0.85
N ARG A 284 -2.17 8.80 1.40
CA ARG A 284 -0.96 8.39 0.66
C ARG A 284 -1.31 7.34 -0.38
N PHE A 285 -0.87 7.58 -1.61
CA PHE A 285 -1.03 6.64 -2.71
C PHE A 285 0.32 6.25 -3.30
N HIS A 286 0.50 4.95 -3.54
CA HIS A 286 1.64 4.45 -4.30
C HIS A 286 1.24 3.39 -5.33
N SER A 287 1.86 3.45 -6.50
CA SER A 287 1.78 2.38 -7.50
C SER A 287 3.17 1.95 -7.96
N ASN A 288 3.46 0.65 -7.93
CA ASN A 288 4.70 0.12 -8.52
C ASN A 288 4.64 0.04 -10.06
N SER A 289 3.46 0.24 -10.65
CA SER A 289 3.21 0.20 -12.08
C SER A 289 2.48 1.46 -12.57
N ASP A 290 2.22 1.53 -13.88
CA ASP A 290 1.57 2.69 -14.48
C ASP A 290 0.13 2.83 -13.96
N ILE A 291 -0.26 4.05 -13.59
CA ILE A 291 -1.60 4.34 -13.07
C ILE A 291 -2.53 4.53 -14.27
N LEU A 292 -3.63 3.78 -14.31
CA LEU A 292 -4.62 3.87 -15.38
C LEU A 292 -5.80 4.75 -14.94
N LEU A 293 -6.09 5.79 -15.72
CA LEU A 293 -7.16 6.76 -15.45
C LEU A 293 -8.19 6.78 -16.57
N GLY A 294 -9.45 6.92 -16.20
CA GLY A 294 -10.56 7.28 -17.07
C GLY A 294 -11.30 8.50 -16.52
N TYR A 295 -11.84 9.36 -17.38
CA TYR A 295 -12.71 10.47 -16.96
C TYR A 295 -13.61 10.98 -18.09
N ASP A 296 -14.67 11.70 -17.73
CA ASP A 296 -15.51 12.45 -18.66
C ASP A 296 -15.69 13.92 -18.22
N ARG A 297 -16.72 14.60 -18.76
CA ARG A 297 -16.98 16.01 -18.43
C ARG A 297 -17.43 16.19 -16.97
N LEU A 298 -18.17 15.22 -16.44
CA LEU A 298 -18.83 15.25 -15.13
C LEU A 298 -17.99 14.55 -14.06
N VAL A 299 -17.38 13.42 -14.42
CA VAL A 299 -16.72 12.50 -13.48
C VAL A 299 -15.22 12.41 -13.78
N ALA A 300 -14.41 12.43 -12.73
CA ALA A 300 -12.97 12.19 -12.79
C ALA A 300 -12.47 11.74 -11.41
N PRO A 301 -11.41 10.91 -11.36
CA PRO A 301 -10.90 10.42 -10.11
C PRO A 301 -10.22 11.53 -9.33
N ARG A 302 -10.27 11.45 -8.00
CA ARG A 302 -9.78 12.49 -7.10
C ARG A 302 -8.79 11.91 -6.10
N PHE A 303 -7.51 12.23 -6.29
CA PHE A 303 -6.45 11.96 -5.33
C PHE A 303 -6.22 13.21 -4.49
N LEU A 304 -6.61 13.16 -3.23
CA LEU A 304 -6.52 14.31 -2.31
C LEU A 304 -5.14 14.39 -1.63
N GLY A 305 -4.45 13.26 -1.50
CA GLY A 305 -3.09 13.17 -0.97
C GLY A 305 -2.02 13.04 -2.05
N LYS A 306 -0.74 13.03 -1.62
CA LYS A 306 0.40 12.90 -2.54
C LYS A 306 0.36 11.54 -3.24
N VAL A 307 0.46 11.57 -4.57
CA VAL A 307 0.54 10.37 -5.41
C VAL A 307 1.99 10.09 -5.77
N THR A 308 2.41 8.84 -5.60
CA THR A 308 3.74 8.38 -6.02
C THR A 308 3.60 7.18 -6.96
N THR A 309 4.48 7.07 -7.94
CA THR A 309 4.56 5.88 -8.80
C THR A 309 6.00 5.52 -9.13
N ALA A 310 6.31 4.24 -9.17
CA ALA A 310 7.58 3.74 -9.70
C ALA A 310 7.66 3.87 -11.23
N ALA A 311 6.52 3.98 -11.90
CA ALA A 311 6.44 4.20 -13.34
C ALA A 311 6.90 5.61 -13.74
N GLY A 312 7.08 5.81 -15.05
CA GLY A 312 7.44 7.10 -15.62
C GLY A 312 6.31 8.13 -15.66
N GLY A 313 5.07 7.74 -15.31
CA GLY A 313 3.88 8.57 -15.45
C GLY A 313 2.58 7.85 -15.07
N PHE A 314 1.52 8.24 -15.76
CA PHE A 314 0.19 7.63 -15.73
C PHE A 314 -0.36 7.61 -17.16
N THR A 315 -1.29 6.69 -17.43
CA THR A 315 -1.95 6.55 -18.73
C THR A 315 -3.43 6.90 -18.60
N ILE A 316 -3.90 7.73 -19.52
CA ILE A 316 -5.33 8.02 -19.67
C ILE A 316 -5.87 7.02 -20.69
N VAL A 317 -6.65 6.05 -20.22
CA VAL A 317 -7.22 4.96 -21.04
C VAL A 317 -8.49 5.44 -21.75
N ASN A 318 -9.34 6.17 -21.03
CA ASN A 318 -10.62 6.67 -21.56
C ASN A 318 -10.80 8.15 -21.18
N SER A 319 -11.02 9.02 -22.16
CA SER A 319 -11.32 10.43 -21.90
C SER A 319 -12.48 10.93 -22.75
N ARG A 320 -13.49 11.50 -22.11
CA ARG A 320 -14.59 12.23 -22.75
C ARG A 320 -14.69 13.65 -22.19
N GLY A 321 -13.64 14.43 -22.40
CA GLY A 321 -13.53 15.79 -21.88
C GLY A 321 -12.08 16.18 -21.67
N ARG A 322 -11.85 17.31 -20.99
CA ARG A 322 -10.53 17.71 -20.53
C ARG A 322 -10.62 17.92 -19.01
N LYS A 323 -9.69 17.31 -18.29
CA LYS A 323 -9.47 17.53 -16.86
C LYS A 323 -8.04 17.96 -16.66
N ALA A 324 -7.81 19.01 -15.88
CA ALA A 324 -6.46 19.42 -15.56
C ALA A 324 -5.84 18.42 -14.55
N GLY A 325 -4.51 18.27 -14.59
CA GLY A 325 -3.81 17.30 -13.74
C GLY A 325 -3.95 17.61 -12.25
N ASP A 326 -4.05 18.88 -11.89
CA ASP A 326 -4.29 19.38 -10.53
C ASP A 326 -5.74 19.20 -10.06
N GLU A 327 -6.70 18.98 -10.98
CA GLU A 327 -8.05 18.57 -10.62
C GLU A 327 -8.09 17.12 -10.11
N ILE A 328 -7.27 16.25 -10.72
CA ILE A 328 -7.14 14.83 -10.41
C ILE A 328 -6.17 14.60 -9.24
N PHE A 329 -4.96 15.17 -9.32
CA PHE A 329 -3.87 15.03 -8.37
C PHE A 329 -3.71 16.30 -7.53
N ARG A 330 -4.55 16.46 -6.51
CA ARG A 330 -4.66 17.72 -5.75
C ARG A 330 -3.38 18.09 -4.99
N ALA A 331 -2.64 17.10 -4.51
CA ALA A 331 -1.35 17.28 -3.84
C ALA A 331 -0.14 16.95 -4.73
N GLY A 332 -0.36 16.82 -6.04
CA GLY A 332 0.67 16.49 -7.03
C GLY A 332 1.01 15.01 -7.12
N ILE A 333 1.81 14.69 -8.16
CA ILE A 333 2.29 13.34 -8.48
C ILE A 333 3.80 13.34 -8.59
N GLU A 334 4.44 12.32 -7.99
CA GLU A 334 5.87 12.04 -8.11
C GLU A 334 6.07 10.72 -8.88
N THR A 335 6.68 10.81 -10.06
CA THR A 335 7.03 9.65 -10.89
C THR A 335 8.43 9.14 -10.58
N ARG A 336 8.72 7.88 -10.89
CA ARG A 336 10.01 7.23 -10.64
C ARG A 336 10.42 7.27 -9.16
N ALA A 337 9.46 7.21 -8.23
CA ALA A 337 9.70 7.18 -6.78
C ALA A 337 10.33 5.84 -6.28
N GLY A 338 10.70 4.97 -7.21
CA GLY A 338 11.17 3.61 -6.97
C GLY A 338 10.04 2.66 -6.57
N ARG A 339 10.28 1.35 -6.70
CA ARG A 339 9.35 0.29 -6.33
C ARG A 339 9.31 0.10 -4.80
N ILE A 340 8.15 -0.23 -4.25
CA ILE A 340 7.98 -0.73 -2.87
C ILE A 340 7.80 -2.25 -2.94
N ALA A 341 8.69 -3.00 -2.31
CA ALA A 341 8.65 -4.47 -2.41
C ALA A 341 7.52 -5.06 -1.54
N LEU A 342 6.64 -5.87 -2.14
CA LEU A 342 5.68 -6.68 -1.40
C LEU A 342 6.39 -7.89 -0.76
N PRO A 343 6.13 -8.21 0.53
CA PRO A 343 6.65 -9.40 1.18
C PRO A 343 6.31 -10.68 0.41
N ALA A 344 7.34 -11.46 0.04
CA ALA A 344 7.16 -12.77 -0.59
C ALA A 344 6.64 -13.82 0.40
N LYS A 345 6.97 -13.65 1.69
CA LYS A 345 6.52 -14.48 2.80
C LYS A 345 6.35 -13.59 4.02
N PHE A 346 5.37 -13.91 4.84
CA PHE A 346 5.26 -13.32 6.17
C PHE A 346 6.12 -14.10 7.17
N PRO A 347 6.76 -13.42 8.13
CA PRO A 347 7.28 -14.11 9.31
C PRO A 347 6.12 -14.82 10.03
N PRO A 348 6.42 -15.84 10.88
CA PRO A 348 5.40 -16.46 11.71
C PRO A 348 4.61 -15.39 12.47
N LEU A 349 3.30 -15.37 12.27
CA LEU A 349 2.39 -14.48 13.00
C LEU A 349 2.18 -15.07 14.38
N ALA A 350 2.97 -14.59 15.33
CA ALA A 350 2.85 -14.88 16.74
C ALA A 350 2.92 -13.55 17.49
N PRO A 351 2.22 -13.43 18.64
CA PRO A 351 2.39 -12.30 19.53
C PRO A 351 3.88 -12.12 19.87
N HIS A 352 4.30 -10.87 20.02
CA HIS A 352 5.61 -10.53 20.53
C HIS A 352 5.90 -11.27 21.86
N GLN A 353 7.15 -11.69 22.08
CA GLN A 353 7.53 -12.35 23.35
C GLN A 353 7.25 -11.41 24.52
N GLY A 354 6.39 -11.84 25.45
CA GLY A 354 5.98 -11.06 26.63
C GLY A 354 4.57 -10.47 26.55
N ASP A 355 3.86 -10.62 25.44
CA ASP A 355 2.46 -10.18 25.33
C ASP A 355 1.50 -11.23 25.92
N GLU A 356 1.49 -11.34 27.25
CA GLU A 356 0.72 -12.36 28.01
C GLU A 356 -0.80 -12.25 27.80
N ASN A 357 -1.28 -11.13 27.27
CA ASN A 357 -2.70 -10.85 27.05
C ASN A 357 -3.14 -11.01 25.58
N ALA A 358 -2.26 -11.51 24.71
CA ALA A 358 -2.61 -11.82 23.33
C ALA A 358 -3.21 -13.23 23.22
N ASN A 359 -4.29 -13.36 22.45
CA ASN A 359 -4.91 -14.65 22.14
C ASN A 359 -4.61 -15.05 20.68
N VAL A 360 -4.34 -16.33 20.46
CA VAL A 360 -4.12 -16.89 19.12
C VAL A 360 -5.13 -18.01 18.86
N GLN A 361 -6.02 -17.79 17.91
CA GLN A 361 -7.03 -18.76 17.49
C GLN A 361 -6.75 -19.23 16.07
N SER A 362 -6.42 -20.52 15.93
CA SER A 362 -6.12 -21.13 14.63
C SER A 362 -7.28 -21.98 14.10
N PHE A 363 -7.56 -21.86 12.79
CA PHE A 363 -8.65 -22.55 12.11
C PHE A 363 -8.11 -23.47 11.01
N PRO A 364 -8.23 -24.81 11.15
CA PRO A 364 -7.72 -25.76 10.17
C PRO A 364 -8.62 -25.89 8.92
N ARG A 365 -9.83 -25.33 8.95
CA ARG A 365 -10.83 -25.43 7.89
C ARG A 365 -11.44 -24.06 7.62
N GLY A 366 -12.11 -23.97 6.46
CA GLY A 366 -12.81 -22.74 6.08
C GLY A 366 -13.79 -22.32 7.16
N THR A 367 -13.69 -21.07 7.60
CA THR A 367 -14.40 -20.59 8.80
C THR A 367 -14.98 -19.20 8.53
N ARG A 368 -16.22 -18.98 8.96
CA ARG A 368 -16.86 -17.68 9.01
C ARG A 368 -16.70 -17.08 10.41
N ILE A 369 -16.22 -15.85 10.47
CA ILE A 369 -16.01 -15.05 11.66
C ILE A 369 -17.02 -13.90 11.66
N THR A 370 -17.75 -13.74 12.76
CA THR A 370 -18.68 -12.63 12.98
C THR A 370 -18.19 -11.82 14.18
N PHE A 371 -17.86 -10.55 13.98
CA PHE A 371 -17.51 -9.63 15.06
C PHE A 371 -18.77 -8.94 15.63
N TYR A 372 -18.81 -8.79 16.95
CA TYR A 372 -19.94 -8.22 17.67
C TYR A 372 -19.54 -6.95 18.44
N SER A 373 -20.47 -5.99 18.49
CA SER A 373 -20.27 -4.69 19.15
C SER A 373 -20.01 -4.75 20.67
N ASP A 374 -20.28 -5.90 21.29
CA ASP A 374 -19.98 -6.14 22.71
C ASP A 374 -18.53 -6.55 22.98
N GLY A 375 -17.66 -6.54 21.96
CA GLY A 375 -16.25 -6.92 22.13
C GLY A 375 -16.01 -8.43 22.13
N SER A 376 -16.90 -9.18 21.47
CA SER A 376 -16.73 -10.61 21.25
C SER A 376 -16.69 -10.93 19.76
N TYR A 377 -16.22 -12.12 19.42
CA TYR A 377 -16.36 -12.67 18.08
C TYR A 377 -16.90 -14.09 18.12
N GLY A 378 -17.69 -14.42 17.10
CA GLY A 378 -18.22 -15.73 16.84
C GLY A 378 -17.53 -16.39 15.66
N TRP A 379 -17.48 -17.72 15.64
CA TRP A 379 -17.00 -18.47 14.49
C TRP A 379 -17.80 -19.74 14.21
N ARG A 380 -17.86 -20.09 12.92
CA ARG A 380 -18.51 -21.31 12.43
C ARG A 380 -17.79 -21.84 11.20
N GLU A 381 -17.58 -23.16 11.13
CA GLU A 381 -17.06 -23.81 9.93
C GLU A 381 -18.01 -23.59 8.75
N ILE A 382 -17.47 -23.25 7.58
CA ILE A 382 -18.26 -22.99 6.37
C ILE A 382 -18.96 -24.28 5.94
N GLY A 383 -20.27 -24.21 5.66
CA GLY A 383 -21.09 -25.36 5.30
C GLY A 383 -21.52 -26.23 6.48
N SER A 384 -21.12 -25.89 7.71
CA SER A 384 -21.56 -26.58 8.93
C SER A 384 -22.87 -26.00 9.46
N ASN A 385 -23.75 -26.88 9.94
CA ASN A 385 -24.96 -26.53 10.67
C ASN A 385 -24.73 -26.45 12.19
N ALA A 386 -23.49 -26.62 12.66
CA ALA A 386 -23.16 -26.46 14.06
C ALA A 386 -23.50 -25.02 14.54
N PRO A 387 -23.91 -24.85 15.81
CA PRO A 387 -24.10 -23.52 16.36
C PRO A 387 -22.78 -22.72 16.28
N GLU A 388 -22.90 -21.41 16.10
CA GLU A 388 -21.74 -20.53 16.18
C GLU A 388 -21.16 -20.58 17.60
N ARG A 389 -19.85 -20.76 17.68
CA ARG A 389 -19.11 -20.63 18.94
C ARG A 389 -18.73 -19.18 19.13
N ARG A 390 -18.73 -18.67 20.34
CA ARG A 390 -18.48 -17.26 20.64
C ARG A 390 -17.51 -17.12 21.81
N GLN A 391 -16.63 -16.13 21.73
CA GLN A 391 -15.73 -15.76 22.81
C GLN A 391 -15.50 -14.25 22.86
N ALA A 392 -15.17 -13.73 24.04
CA ALA A 392 -14.73 -12.35 24.19
C ALA A 392 -13.36 -12.16 23.52
N LEU A 393 -13.11 -10.97 22.97
CA LEU A 393 -11.78 -10.56 22.53
C LEU A 393 -10.89 -10.30 23.75
N SER A 394 -9.63 -10.68 23.61
CA SER A 394 -8.52 -10.37 24.51
C SER A 394 -7.97 -8.96 24.22
N ALA A 395 -6.82 -8.59 24.80
CA ALA A 395 -6.20 -7.29 24.51
C ALA A 395 -5.80 -7.19 23.02
N VAL A 396 -5.29 -8.28 22.47
CA VAL A 396 -4.99 -8.48 21.04
C VAL A 396 -5.40 -9.90 20.64
N ASP A 397 -6.09 -10.06 19.51
CA ASP A 397 -6.46 -11.36 18.96
C ASP A 397 -5.85 -11.61 17.58
N TYR A 398 -5.23 -12.79 17.43
CA TYR A 398 -4.71 -13.32 16.17
C TYR A 398 -5.60 -14.46 15.69
N ILE A 399 -6.39 -14.22 14.66
CA ILE A 399 -7.27 -15.21 14.02
C ILE A 399 -6.56 -15.75 12.77
N LEU A 400 -6.07 -16.99 12.84
CA LEU A 400 -5.16 -17.56 11.85
C LEU A 400 -5.81 -18.72 11.08
N GLY A 401 -5.97 -18.58 9.77
CA GLY A 401 -6.33 -19.68 8.87
C GLY A 401 -5.14 -20.58 8.56
N ALA A 402 -5.35 -21.89 8.52
CA ALA A 402 -4.35 -22.83 8.02
C ALA A 402 -4.18 -22.76 6.49
N ARG A 403 -3.22 -23.51 5.94
CA ARG A 403 -3.05 -23.64 4.48
C ARG A 403 -4.35 -24.08 3.81
N ASN A 404 -4.61 -23.60 2.60
CA ASN A 404 -5.82 -23.97 1.85
C ASN A 404 -7.16 -23.57 2.52
N THR A 405 -7.16 -22.66 3.51
CA THR A 405 -8.39 -22.24 4.22
C THR A 405 -8.88 -20.87 3.79
N ILE A 406 -10.21 -20.73 3.70
CA ILE A 406 -10.89 -19.47 3.46
C ILE A 406 -11.42 -18.95 4.81
N ILE A 407 -11.13 -17.69 5.14
CA ILE A 407 -11.73 -17.04 6.31
C ILE A 407 -12.73 -16.00 5.81
N CYS A 408 -14.02 -16.20 6.10
CA CYS A 408 -15.05 -15.20 5.84
C CYS A 408 -15.20 -14.27 7.06
N VAL A 409 -15.36 -12.97 6.85
CA VAL A 409 -15.43 -11.97 7.92
C VAL A 409 -16.56 -10.97 7.71
N ARG A 410 -17.20 -10.55 8.81
CA ARG A 410 -18.20 -9.45 8.86
C ARG A 410 -18.41 -8.98 10.30
N GLY A 411 -19.06 -7.82 10.48
CA GLY A 411 -19.60 -7.36 11.76
C GLY A 411 -18.94 -6.09 12.30
N THR A 412 -18.96 -5.94 13.63
CA THR A 412 -18.44 -4.75 14.32
C THR A 412 -17.27 -5.15 15.22
N VAL A 413 -16.09 -4.58 14.98
CA VAL A 413 -14.87 -4.86 15.74
C VAL A 413 -14.77 -3.90 16.92
N ARG A 414 -14.60 -4.45 18.12
CA ARG A 414 -14.30 -3.71 19.34
C ARG A 414 -13.08 -4.34 20.03
N GLY A 415 -11.89 -3.81 19.77
CA GLY A 415 -10.60 -4.38 20.16
C GLY A 415 -9.58 -4.39 19.02
N LYS A 416 -8.44 -5.04 19.25
CA LYS A 416 -7.29 -5.12 18.33
C LYS A 416 -7.20 -6.53 17.75
N VAL A 417 -7.41 -6.66 16.45
CA VAL A 417 -7.52 -7.97 15.79
C VAL A 417 -6.68 -8.03 14.51
N LEU A 418 -5.95 -9.13 14.34
CA LEU A 418 -5.41 -9.54 13.04
C LEU A 418 -6.15 -10.79 12.56
N VAL A 419 -6.73 -10.72 11.37
CA VAL A 419 -7.23 -11.89 10.64
C VAL A 419 -6.23 -12.23 9.54
N TYR A 420 -5.70 -13.44 9.58
CA TYR A 420 -4.78 -13.95 8.58
C TYR A 420 -5.34 -15.16 7.84
N SER A 421 -5.17 -15.20 6.52
CA SER A 421 -5.29 -16.45 5.76
C SER A 421 -4.18 -16.55 4.71
N PRO A 422 -3.47 -17.68 4.61
CA PRO A 422 -2.51 -17.90 3.54
C PRO A 422 -3.17 -17.97 2.15
N GLU A 423 -4.49 -18.17 2.08
CA GLU A 423 -5.19 -18.27 0.80
C GLU A 423 -6.13 -17.13 0.51
N ARG A 424 -7.11 -16.91 1.38
CA ARG A 424 -8.19 -16.00 1.06
C ARG A 424 -8.93 -15.55 2.29
N ILE A 425 -9.17 -14.25 2.34
CA ILE A 425 -10.15 -13.63 3.23
C ILE A 425 -11.33 -13.16 2.37
N VAL A 426 -12.55 -13.48 2.78
CA VAL A 426 -13.78 -13.05 2.09
C VAL A 426 -14.55 -12.10 3.01
N ILE A 427 -14.81 -10.89 2.55
CA ILE A 427 -15.60 -9.88 3.25
C ILE A 427 -17.06 -10.08 2.84
N GLU A 428 -17.88 -10.56 3.78
CA GLU A 428 -19.28 -10.93 3.53
C GLU A 428 -20.28 -9.81 3.88
N GLY A 429 -19.80 -8.66 4.34
CA GLY A 429 -20.61 -7.51 4.68
C GLY A 429 -19.77 -6.44 5.37
N ASN A 430 -20.44 -5.47 5.99
CA ASN A 430 -19.74 -4.39 6.69
C ASN A 430 -18.78 -4.93 7.75
N LEU A 431 -17.64 -4.27 7.85
CA LEU A 431 -16.63 -4.49 8.88
C LEU A 431 -16.32 -3.12 9.47
N ILE A 432 -16.99 -2.74 10.55
CA ILE A 432 -16.86 -1.40 11.12
C ILE A 432 -16.24 -1.44 12.51
N TYR A 433 -15.52 -0.39 12.90
CA TYR A 433 -15.11 -0.22 14.29
C TYR A 433 -16.31 0.15 15.17
N ALA A 434 -16.33 -0.34 16.41
CA ALA A 434 -17.33 0.08 17.39
C ALA A 434 -17.14 1.56 17.77
N HIS A 435 -15.89 2.03 17.80
CA HIS A 435 -15.53 3.42 17.97
C HIS A 435 -14.95 3.95 16.65
N ASP A 436 -15.76 4.72 15.91
CA ASP A 436 -15.33 5.33 14.64
C ASP A 436 -14.19 6.33 14.88
N PRO A 437 -12.99 6.14 14.30
CA PRO A 437 -11.84 7.02 14.50
C PRO A 437 -12.03 8.43 13.92
N ARG A 438 -13.05 8.65 13.08
CA ARG A 438 -13.41 9.98 12.56
C ARG A 438 -14.19 10.80 13.60
N ALA A 439 -14.85 10.14 14.55
CA ALA A 439 -15.71 10.77 15.55
C ALA A 439 -15.14 10.68 16.97
N ALA A 440 -14.44 9.60 17.31
CA ALA A 440 -13.91 9.35 18.64
C ALA A 440 -12.40 9.61 18.71
N LEU A 441 -12.00 10.59 19.54
CA LEU A 441 -10.59 10.98 19.74
C LEU A 441 -9.71 9.87 20.35
N ASN A 442 -10.33 8.91 21.02
CA ASN A 442 -9.67 7.78 21.70
C ASN A 442 -10.12 6.43 21.14
N ALA A 443 -10.52 6.36 19.86
CA ALA A 443 -10.80 5.09 19.19
C ALA A 443 -9.56 4.18 19.27
N ASP A 444 -9.73 3.00 19.87
CA ASP A 444 -8.66 2.01 20.08
C ASP A 444 -8.98 0.65 19.42
N ASP A 445 -9.97 0.64 18.52
CA ASP A 445 -10.31 -0.53 17.72
C ASP A 445 -9.42 -0.58 16.47
N TYR A 446 -8.79 -1.73 16.22
CA TYR A 446 -7.90 -1.97 15.08
C TYR A 446 -8.21 -3.31 14.44
N LEU A 447 -8.30 -3.34 13.11
CA LEU A 447 -8.48 -4.56 12.32
C LEU A 447 -7.43 -4.60 11.22
N GLY A 448 -6.59 -5.63 11.25
CA GLY A 448 -5.75 -6.03 10.13
C GLY A 448 -6.38 -7.22 9.39
N LEU A 449 -6.54 -7.12 8.08
CA LEU A 449 -6.87 -8.24 7.20
C LEU A 449 -5.64 -8.56 6.35
N LEU A 450 -5.04 -9.72 6.59
CA LEU A 450 -3.79 -10.11 5.94
C LEU A 450 -4.00 -11.41 5.16
N SER A 451 -3.95 -11.34 3.82
CA SER A 451 -3.88 -12.54 3.00
C SER A 451 -2.60 -12.62 2.19
N SER A 452 -1.98 -13.81 2.19
CA SER A 452 -0.85 -14.09 1.30
C SER A 452 -1.26 -14.17 -0.18
N LYS A 453 -2.55 -14.35 -0.47
CA LYS A 453 -3.08 -14.25 -1.83
C LYS A 453 -4.21 -13.24 -1.90
N ASP A 454 -5.46 -13.65 -1.72
CA ASP A 454 -6.60 -12.82 -2.11
C ASP A 454 -7.36 -12.26 -0.91
N VAL A 455 -7.82 -11.03 -1.04
CA VAL A 455 -8.93 -10.51 -0.24
C VAL A 455 -10.08 -10.23 -1.21
N GLU A 456 -11.25 -10.79 -0.92
CA GLU A 456 -12.39 -10.79 -1.83
C GLU A 456 -13.59 -10.15 -1.15
N ILE A 457 -14.24 -9.20 -1.81
CA ILE A 457 -15.60 -8.78 -1.46
C ILE A 457 -16.56 -9.80 -2.05
N ALA A 458 -17.40 -10.39 -1.18
CA ALA A 458 -18.32 -11.44 -1.56
C ALA A 458 -19.33 -10.98 -2.62
N ARG A 459 -20.01 -11.98 -3.19
CA ARG A 459 -21.11 -11.78 -4.15
C ARG A 459 -22.20 -10.85 -3.63
N GLN A 460 -22.92 -10.20 -4.54
CA GLN A 460 -23.96 -9.24 -4.19
C GLN A 460 -25.09 -9.88 -3.35
N GLU A 461 -25.38 -11.18 -3.51
CA GLU A 461 -26.38 -11.87 -2.70
C GLU A 461 -25.96 -12.04 -1.24
N VAL A 462 -24.67 -11.92 -0.95
CA VAL A 462 -24.10 -12.08 0.40
C VAL A 462 -23.96 -10.73 1.09
N THR A 463 -23.34 -9.75 0.42
CA THR A 463 -23.14 -8.40 0.98
C THR A 463 -24.42 -7.57 0.96
N GLY A 464 -25.40 -7.95 0.14
CA GLY A 464 -26.53 -7.11 -0.22
C GLY A 464 -26.19 -6.16 -1.38
N ARG A 465 -27.22 -5.43 -1.83
CA ARG A 465 -27.14 -4.52 -2.97
C ARG A 465 -26.62 -3.11 -2.62
N GLY A 466 -26.62 -2.74 -1.35
CA GLY A 466 -26.31 -1.36 -0.93
C GLY A 466 -24.81 -1.09 -0.76
N ASP A 467 -24.54 -0.01 -0.04
CA ASP A 467 -23.19 0.39 0.36
C ASP A 467 -22.49 -0.69 1.19
N LEU A 468 -21.17 -0.75 1.06
CA LEU A 468 -20.30 -1.62 1.83
C LEU A 468 -19.23 -0.76 2.51
N GLU A 469 -19.18 -0.80 3.84
CA GLU A 469 -18.21 -0.05 4.64
C GLU A 469 -17.23 -1.00 5.35
N ILE A 470 -15.94 -0.74 5.18
CA ILE A 470 -14.85 -1.53 5.74
C ILE A 470 -13.86 -0.60 6.46
N HIS A 471 -13.69 -0.82 7.75
CA HIS A 471 -12.71 -0.17 8.63
C HIS A 471 -11.59 -1.17 8.92
N ALA A 472 -10.51 -1.11 8.14
CA ALA A 472 -9.41 -2.04 8.27
C ALA A 472 -8.13 -1.55 7.58
N ALA A 473 -6.99 -2.06 8.05
CA ALA A 473 -5.83 -2.20 7.18
C ALA A 473 -5.92 -3.53 6.43
N ILE A 474 -5.90 -3.49 5.11
CA ILE A 474 -6.07 -4.65 4.23
C ILE A 474 -4.78 -4.86 3.45
N TYR A 475 -4.24 -6.07 3.51
CA TYR A 475 -3.15 -6.52 2.66
C TYR A 475 -3.57 -7.77 1.89
N ALA A 476 -3.55 -7.68 0.56
CA ALA A 476 -3.81 -8.79 -0.35
C ALA A 476 -2.56 -9.07 -1.20
N GLY A 477 -1.78 -10.09 -0.82
CA GLY A 477 -0.49 -10.39 -1.46
C GLY A 477 -0.56 -10.65 -2.96
N ARG A 478 -1.73 -11.10 -3.45
CA ARG A 478 -2.01 -11.31 -4.87
C ARG A 478 -3.05 -10.34 -5.40
N ARG A 479 -4.32 -10.44 -4.99
CA ARG A 479 -5.40 -9.63 -5.57
C ARG A 479 -6.43 -9.21 -4.54
N PHE A 480 -6.84 -7.95 -4.59
CA PHE A 480 -8.09 -7.51 -3.99
C PHE A 480 -9.18 -7.54 -5.08
N THR A 481 -10.25 -8.31 -4.88
CA THR A 481 -11.26 -8.56 -5.92
C THR A 481 -12.66 -8.24 -5.40
N VAL A 482 -13.49 -7.64 -6.24
CA VAL A 482 -14.94 -7.58 -6.07
C VAL A 482 -15.58 -8.66 -6.93
N THR A 483 -16.19 -9.66 -6.30
CA THR A 483 -16.92 -10.68 -7.08
C THR A 483 -18.18 -10.07 -7.66
N ASP A 484 -18.61 -10.48 -8.85
CA ASP A 484 -19.76 -9.87 -9.54
C ASP A 484 -19.63 -8.35 -9.74
N GLU A 485 -18.42 -7.88 -10.09
CA GLU A 485 -18.13 -6.45 -10.35
C GLU A 485 -19.04 -5.83 -11.43
N ASP A 486 -19.49 -6.63 -12.40
CA ASP A 486 -20.44 -6.24 -13.46
C ASP A 486 -21.90 -6.11 -12.97
N ALA A 487 -22.19 -6.44 -11.71
CA ALA A 487 -23.53 -6.30 -11.16
C ALA A 487 -24.00 -4.83 -11.21
N PRO A 488 -25.30 -4.56 -11.43
CA PRO A 488 -25.79 -3.18 -11.56
C PRO A 488 -25.42 -2.30 -10.36
N ASN A 489 -24.95 -1.08 -10.66
CA ASN A 489 -24.56 -0.09 -9.66
C ASN A 489 -25.67 0.13 -8.64
N THR A 490 -25.41 -0.21 -7.38
CA THR A 490 -26.37 -0.06 -6.29
C THR A 490 -25.77 0.45 -4.98
N GLY A 491 -24.47 0.78 -4.92
CA GLY A 491 -23.86 1.30 -3.69
C GLY A 491 -22.44 1.87 -3.84
N THR A 492 -21.92 2.36 -2.72
CA THR A 492 -20.55 2.86 -2.53
C THR A 492 -19.73 1.83 -1.76
N LEU A 493 -18.50 1.57 -2.19
CA LEU A 493 -17.51 0.85 -1.38
C LEU A 493 -16.66 1.89 -0.64
N LEU A 494 -16.83 1.99 0.67
CA LEU A 494 -16.03 2.86 1.53
C LEU A 494 -15.02 2.04 2.33
N ILE A 495 -13.73 2.31 2.14
CA ILE A 495 -12.66 1.75 2.95
C ILE A 495 -12.04 2.86 3.80
N VAL A 496 -12.23 2.78 5.12
CA VAL A 496 -11.55 3.61 6.11
C VAL A 496 -10.35 2.84 6.65
N GLY A 497 -9.14 3.27 6.31
CA GLY A 497 -7.91 2.58 6.67
C GLY A 497 -6.92 2.56 5.50
N SER A 498 -6.52 1.35 5.08
CA SER A 498 -5.50 1.16 4.03
C SER A 498 -5.79 -0.06 3.17
N LEU A 499 -5.49 0.01 1.88
CA LEU A 499 -5.50 -1.14 0.98
C LEU A 499 -4.15 -1.31 0.27
N SER A 500 -3.40 -2.35 0.61
CA SER A 500 -2.21 -2.76 -0.12
C SER A 500 -2.47 -4.06 -0.87
N ALA A 501 -2.26 -4.09 -2.19
CA ALA A 501 -2.58 -5.25 -3.01
C ALA A 501 -1.55 -5.51 -4.12
N GLY A 502 -1.36 -6.78 -4.47
CA GLY A 502 -0.62 -7.17 -5.67
C GLY A 502 -1.28 -6.64 -6.95
N SER A 503 -2.60 -6.79 -7.07
CA SER A 503 -3.43 -6.19 -8.12
C SER A 503 -4.86 -5.99 -7.62
N LEU A 504 -5.66 -5.26 -8.39
CA LEU A 504 -7.08 -5.04 -8.12
C LEU A 504 -7.95 -5.67 -9.22
N SER A 505 -9.23 -5.88 -8.93
CA SER A 505 -10.27 -6.02 -9.95
C SER A 505 -11.06 -4.72 -10.09
N PRO A 506 -11.80 -4.53 -11.19
CA PRO A 506 -12.78 -3.46 -11.27
C PRO A 506 -13.76 -3.51 -10.09
N THR A 507 -14.14 -2.33 -9.61
CA THR A 507 -15.19 -2.17 -8.59
C THR A 507 -16.47 -1.66 -9.24
N GLU A 508 -16.36 -0.86 -10.29
CA GLU A 508 -17.45 -0.40 -11.13
C GLU A 508 -17.86 -1.48 -12.17
N PRO A 509 -19.16 -1.57 -12.54
CA PRO A 509 -20.26 -0.71 -12.10
C PRO A 509 -20.79 -0.98 -10.70
N ARG A 510 -20.50 -2.12 -10.06
CA ARG A 510 -21.14 -2.50 -8.78
C ARG A 510 -20.99 -1.45 -7.68
N TYR A 511 -19.79 -0.90 -7.51
CA TYR A 511 -19.45 0.10 -6.49
C TYR A 511 -18.72 1.30 -7.08
N ALA A 512 -19.14 2.51 -6.70
CA ALA A 512 -18.25 3.68 -6.71
C ALA A 512 -17.34 3.60 -5.47
N THR A 513 -16.02 3.76 -5.61
CA THR A 513 -15.09 3.49 -4.51
C THR A 513 -14.60 4.76 -3.84
N ARG A 514 -14.55 4.74 -2.50
CA ARG A 514 -13.98 5.80 -1.68
C ARG A 514 -13.00 5.22 -0.68
N TYR A 515 -11.84 5.84 -0.59
CA TYR A 515 -10.81 5.47 0.38
C TYR A 515 -10.51 6.66 1.29
N GLU A 516 -10.66 6.44 2.59
CA GLU A 516 -10.32 7.40 3.63
C GLU A 516 -9.20 6.83 4.49
N PHE A 517 -8.10 7.57 4.63
CA PHE A 517 -7.00 7.13 5.48
C PHE A 517 -7.36 7.20 6.97
N ASP A 518 -7.12 6.09 7.71
CA ASP A 518 -7.12 6.13 9.17
C ASP A 518 -5.81 6.74 9.68
N ARG A 519 -5.90 7.99 10.15
CA ARG A 519 -4.72 8.77 10.59
C ARG A 519 -3.98 8.14 11.77
N ARG A 520 -4.63 7.26 12.55
CA ARG A 520 -3.95 6.53 13.64
C ARG A 520 -2.80 5.67 13.12
N PHE A 521 -2.89 5.21 11.86
CA PHE A 521 -1.87 4.39 11.23
C PHE A 521 -0.51 5.09 11.02
N GLU A 522 -0.45 6.42 11.17
CA GLU A 522 0.83 7.18 11.13
C GLU A 522 1.70 6.96 12.38
N GLN A 523 1.09 6.51 13.47
CA GLN A 523 1.73 6.32 14.78
C GLN A 523 1.71 4.85 15.23
N THR A 524 0.69 4.10 14.84
CA THR A 524 0.48 2.73 15.30
C THR A 524 -0.11 1.89 14.16
N ARG A 525 0.52 0.76 13.85
CA ARG A 525 0.00 -0.20 12.86
C ARG A 525 -0.94 -1.20 13.55
N PRO A 526 -1.91 -1.80 12.81
CA PRO A 526 -2.66 -2.93 13.36
C PRO A 526 -1.73 -4.09 13.76
N PRO A 527 -2.15 -4.95 14.71
CA PRO A 527 -1.30 -6.00 15.25
C PRO A 527 -0.68 -6.87 14.16
N GLY A 528 0.64 -6.98 14.14
CA GLY A 528 1.37 -7.86 13.22
C GLY A 528 1.27 -7.46 11.74
N PHE A 529 0.71 -6.29 11.42
CA PHE A 529 0.51 -5.86 10.03
C PHE A 529 1.86 -5.57 9.35
N PRO A 530 2.06 -5.95 8.07
CA PRO A 530 3.38 -5.93 7.45
C PRO A 530 3.95 -4.53 7.26
N VAL A 531 5.28 -4.46 7.22
CA VAL A 531 6.05 -3.25 6.93
C VAL A 531 6.72 -3.30 5.57
N THR A 532 6.95 -2.12 4.98
CA THR A 532 7.63 -1.96 3.69
C THR A 532 9.15 -1.94 3.87
N ASP A 533 9.89 -1.84 2.76
CA ASP A 533 11.33 -1.56 2.72
C ASP A 533 11.65 -0.05 2.73
N ARG A 534 10.64 0.82 2.89
CA ARG A 534 10.81 2.27 2.80
C ARG A 534 10.93 2.94 4.16
N TYR A 535 11.77 3.96 4.18
CA TYR A 535 11.88 4.92 5.26
C TYR A 535 11.41 6.29 4.78
N GLU A 536 10.82 7.05 5.71
CA GLU A 536 10.58 8.47 5.52
C GLU A 536 11.16 9.29 6.66
N VAL A 537 11.45 10.57 6.38
CA VAL A 537 11.81 11.51 7.44
C VAL A 537 10.58 11.80 8.27
N ASP A 538 10.68 11.53 9.57
CA ASP A 538 9.64 11.83 10.56
C ASP A 538 9.89 13.20 11.20
N ALA A 539 11.15 13.49 11.56
CA ALA A 539 11.56 14.77 12.13
C ALA A 539 12.98 15.14 11.68
N TRP A 540 13.23 16.44 11.47
CA TRP A 540 14.58 16.94 11.14
C TRP A 540 14.81 18.32 11.75
N ASP A 541 15.92 18.48 12.48
CA ASP A 541 16.52 19.78 12.70
C ASP A 541 17.12 20.33 11.41
N THR A 542 16.37 21.14 10.65
CA THR A 542 16.85 21.70 9.37
C THR A 542 17.89 22.81 9.52
N GLN A 543 18.53 22.89 10.69
CA GLN A 543 19.62 23.81 11.01
C GLN A 543 20.84 23.04 11.50
N TRP A 544 22.00 23.37 10.94
CA TRP A 544 23.29 23.03 11.50
C TRP A 544 23.46 23.72 12.85
N ARG A 545 23.86 22.95 13.86
CA ARG A 545 24.35 23.45 15.14
C ARG A 545 25.85 23.30 15.17
N GLN A 546 26.57 24.38 15.45
CA GLN A 546 27.98 24.26 15.78
C GLN A 546 28.14 23.44 17.07
N VAL A 547 29.08 22.51 17.06
CA VAL A 547 29.45 21.72 18.23
C VAL A 547 30.88 22.09 18.56
N ASP A 548 31.07 22.71 19.72
CA ASP A 548 32.39 22.94 20.26
C ASP A 548 32.76 21.69 21.08
N ASP A 549 33.88 21.05 20.70
CA ASP A 549 34.73 20.15 21.49
C ASP A 549 34.88 18.66 21.08
N ASP A 550 36.13 18.22 21.25
CA ASP A 550 36.83 16.97 20.93
C ASP A 550 36.40 15.74 21.76
N ARG A 551 35.11 15.59 22.05
CA ARG A 551 34.60 14.45 22.81
C ARG A 551 33.84 13.49 21.91
N LEU A 552 34.58 12.68 21.14
CA LEU A 552 34.20 11.33 20.66
C LEU A 552 35.33 10.77 19.75
N GLY A 553 36.58 10.79 20.22
CA GLY A 553 37.73 10.35 19.42
C GLY A 553 38.90 9.77 20.21
N ALA A 554 38.67 9.23 21.42
CA ALA A 554 39.77 8.71 22.26
C ALA A 554 39.63 7.25 22.74
N ASP A 555 38.60 6.50 22.33
CA ASP A 555 38.48 5.07 22.69
C ASP A 555 38.27 4.13 21.48
N ALA A 556 38.53 4.59 20.26
CA ALA A 556 38.68 3.68 19.11
C ALA A 556 40.18 3.59 18.77
N GLU A 557 40.80 2.52 19.24
CA GLU A 557 42.19 2.16 19.00
C GLU A 557 42.49 2.23 17.50
N THR A 558 43.33 3.19 17.11
CA THR A 558 43.76 3.35 15.72
C THR A 558 44.80 2.27 15.43
N VAL A 559 44.39 1.15 14.84
CA VAL A 559 45.33 0.13 14.37
C VAL A 559 45.92 0.58 13.02
N PRO A 560 47.25 0.67 12.88
CA PRO A 560 47.87 1.10 11.63
C PRO A 560 47.74 0.02 10.54
N PRO A 561 47.83 0.39 9.25
CA PRO A 561 47.69 -0.55 8.14
C PRO A 561 48.81 -1.61 8.16
N PRO A 562 48.54 -2.87 7.75
CA PRO A 562 49.59 -3.85 7.58
C PRO A 562 50.50 -3.45 6.41
N ALA A 563 51.80 -3.59 6.63
CA ALA A 563 52.83 -3.39 5.62
C ALA A 563 52.77 -4.51 4.57
N GLU A 564 52.80 -4.07 3.30
CA GLU A 564 52.99 -4.78 2.00
C GLU A 564 52.45 -6.20 1.80
#